data_AF-A0A087U889-F1
#
_entry.id   AF-A0A087U889-F1
#
_cell.length_a   1.000
_cell.length_b   1.000
_cell.length_c   1.000
_cell.angle_alpha   90.00
_cell.angle_beta   90.00
_cell.angle_gamma   90.00
#
_symmetry.space_group_name_H-M   'P 1'
#
loop_
_entity.id
_entity.type
_entity.pdbx_description
1 polymer ?
#
loop_
_entity_poly.entity_id
_entity_poly.type
_entity_poly.pdbx_seq_one_letter_code
_entity_poly.pdbx_strand_id
1 'polypeptide(L)'
;MKPIETKNDKPPQLDLEHLQAEEKEKIQGLVSHFENLFSDVPGFTQVVNHDIDTGDAQPVRQKPYRYDKVKEEIIEHHIKEMLKNKIITPISSSYASPVVLCKKNNDYPITHPK
;
A
#
# COMPACT_ATOMS: atom_id res chain seq x y z
N MET A 1 12.94 -11.33 3.28
CA MET A 1 12.44 -10.80 1.99
C MET A 1 13.57 -10.04 1.29
N LYS A 2 13.65 -10.10 -0.04
CA LYS A 2 14.68 -9.36 -0.81
C LYS A 2 14.34 -7.87 -0.87
N PRO A 3 15.32 -6.95 -0.91
CA PRO A 3 15.09 -5.52 -1.12
C PRO A 3 14.13 -5.28 -2.30
N ILE A 4 13.19 -4.36 -2.14
CA ILE A 4 12.43 -3.83 -3.27
C ILE A 4 13.43 -3.05 -4.13
N GLU A 5 13.50 -3.37 -5.42
CA GLU A 5 14.23 -2.56 -6.39
C GLU A 5 13.64 -1.15 -6.33
N THR A 6 14.48 -0.15 -6.06
CA THR A 6 14.09 1.26 -6.14
C THR A 6 13.54 1.50 -7.53
N LYS A 7 12.22 1.63 -7.65
CA LYS A 7 11.62 2.14 -8.87
C LYS A 7 11.94 3.62 -8.90
N ASN A 8 12.46 4.08 -10.04
CA ASN A 8 12.59 5.51 -10.34
C ASN A 8 11.18 6.04 -10.60
N ASP A 9 10.40 6.20 -9.53
CA ASP A 9 9.13 6.91 -9.59
C ASP A 9 9.45 8.38 -9.86
N LYS A 10 8.74 8.98 -10.82
CA LYS A 10 8.97 10.38 -11.20
C LYS A 10 8.81 11.26 -9.95
N PRO A 11 9.73 12.21 -9.69
CA PRO A 11 9.66 13.04 -8.50
C PRO A 11 8.35 13.82 -8.47
N PRO A 12 7.82 14.12 -7.27
CA PRO A 12 6.53 14.79 -7.12
C PRO A 12 6.52 16.11 -7.88
N GLN A 13 5.39 16.41 -8.50
CA GLN A 13 5.21 17.66 -9.23
C GLN A 13 5.01 18.79 -8.19
N LEU A 14 6.04 19.61 -8.01
CA LEU A 14 6.05 20.69 -7.01
C LEU A 14 5.51 21.98 -7.62
N ASP A 15 4.47 22.54 -7.02
CA ASP A 15 4.08 23.93 -7.26
C ASP A 15 4.93 24.86 -6.39
N LEU A 16 5.84 25.60 -7.03
CA LEU A 16 6.80 26.49 -6.38
C LEU A 16 6.69 27.94 -6.92
N GLU A 17 5.56 28.30 -7.54
CA GLU A 17 5.39 29.63 -8.16
C GLU A 17 5.32 30.76 -7.13
N HIS A 18 4.94 30.44 -5.91
CA HIS A 18 4.80 31.38 -4.79
C HIS A 18 6.13 31.72 -4.08
N LEU A 19 7.24 31.07 -4.46
CA LEU A 19 8.54 31.17 -3.77
C LEU A 19 9.54 32.03 -4.55
N GLN A 20 10.51 32.58 -3.82
CA GLN A 20 11.65 33.27 -4.45
C GLN A 20 12.58 32.26 -5.13
N ALA A 21 13.33 32.74 -6.14
CA ALA A 21 14.18 31.88 -6.96
C ALA A 21 15.20 31.06 -6.14
N GLU A 22 15.78 31.66 -5.10
CA GLU A 22 16.76 31.00 -4.23
C GLU A 22 16.13 29.87 -3.38
N GLU A 23 14.91 30.08 -2.89
CA GLU A 23 14.17 29.08 -2.10
C GLU A 23 13.70 27.92 -2.98
N LYS A 24 13.26 28.24 -4.20
CA LYS A 24 12.88 27.26 -5.23
C LYS A 24 14.04 26.31 -5.55
N GLU A 25 15.24 26.85 -5.75
CA GLU A 25 16.43 26.05 -6.03
C GLU A 25 16.80 25.13 -4.86
N LYS A 26 16.75 25.62 -3.62
CA LYS A 26 17.03 24.82 -2.41
C LYS A 26 16.06 23.65 -2.28
N ILE A 27 14.76 23.88 -2.48
CA ILE A 27 13.73 22.83 -2.36
C ILE A 27 13.86 21.81 -3.49
N GLN A 28 14.08 22.26 -4.73
CA GLN A 28 14.31 21.35 -5.86
C GLN A 28 15.53 20.46 -5.63
N GLY A 29 16.62 21.03 -5.12
CA GLY A 29 17.82 20.28 -4.75
C GLY A 29 17.54 19.22 -3.68
N LEU A 30 16.79 19.58 -2.63
CA LEU A 30 16.44 18.67 -1.54
C LEU A 30 15.56 17.50 -2.01
N VAL A 31 14.52 17.79 -2.79
CA VAL A 31 13.59 16.76 -3.31
C VAL A 31 14.31 15.82 -4.27
N SER A 32 15.21 16.35 -5.10
CA SER A 32 16.03 15.52 -6.01
C SER A 32 17.03 14.65 -5.24
N HIS A 33 17.59 15.17 -4.13
CA HIS A 33 18.52 14.41 -3.30
C HIS A 33 17.85 13.27 -2.54
N PHE A 34 16.60 13.45 -2.13
CA PHE A 34 15.81 12.46 -1.38
C PHE A 34 14.64 11.89 -2.20
N GLU A 35 14.80 11.77 -3.51
CA GLU A 35 13.74 11.30 -4.43
C GLU A 35 13.13 9.96 -3.98
N ASN A 36 13.96 9.08 -3.44
CA ASN A 36 13.55 7.77 -2.92
C ASN A 36 12.59 7.82 -1.72
N LEU A 37 12.50 8.95 -1.00
CA LEU A 37 11.57 9.12 0.13
C LEU A 37 10.14 9.42 -0.32
N PHE A 38 9.95 9.83 -1.58
CA PHE A 38 8.66 10.26 -2.13
C PHE A 38 7.95 9.18 -2.95
N SER A 39 8.37 7.92 -2.85
CA SER A 39 7.66 6.81 -3.54
C SER A 39 6.29 6.56 -2.90
N ASP A 40 5.28 6.37 -3.74
CA ASP A 40 3.94 5.95 -3.30
C ASP A 40 3.90 4.47 -2.86
N VAL A 41 4.98 3.71 -3.11
CA VAL A 41 5.08 2.30 -2.72
C VAL A 41 5.71 2.19 -1.33
N PRO A 42 5.02 1.59 -0.34
CA PRO A 42 5.61 1.39 0.98
C PRO A 42 6.88 0.55 0.94
N GLY A 43 7.92 0.99 1.67
CA GLY A 43 9.13 0.21 1.92
C GLY A 43 8.98 -0.77 3.09
N PHE A 44 10.08 -1.41 3.48
CA PHE A 44 10.16 -2.24 4.68
C PHE A 44 11.51 -2.06 5.38
N THR A 45 11.56 -2.34 6.68
CA THR A 45 12.80 -2.32 7.46
C THR A 45 13.39 -3.72 7.61
N GLN A 46 14.72 -3.81 7.63
CA GLN A 46 15.45 -5.04 7.95
C GLN A 46 16.00 -5.04 9.39
N VAL A 47 15.75 -3.96 10.14
CA VAL A 47 16.33 -3.76 11.49
C VAL A 47 15.69 -4.69 12.51
N VAL A 48 14.38 -4.93 12.41
CA VAL A 48 13.63 -5.76 13.35
C VAL A 48 12.50 -6.48 12.62
N ASN A 49 12.25 -7.72 13.03
CA ASN A 49 11.05 -8.46 12.64
C ASN A 49 10.09 -8.46 13.83
N HIS A 50 8.82 -8.19 13.58
CA HIS A 50 7.79 -8.28 14.61
C HIS A 50 7.34 -9.73 14.77
N ASP A 51 7.36 -10.23 16.00
CA ASP A 51 6.81 -11.53 16.38
C ASP A 51 5.58 -11.33 17.25
N ILE A 52 4.54 -12.15 17.05
CA ILE A 52 3.27 -12.07 17.76
C ILE A 52 3.11 -13.36 18.57
N ASP A 53 3.32 -13.26 19.88
CA ASP A 53 3.06 -14.37 20.80
C ASP A 53 1.56 -14.53 21.04
N THR A 54 1.00 -15.65 20.59
CA THR A 54 -0.43 -15.98 20.75
C THR A 54 -0.73 -16.79 22.01
N GLY A 55 0.28 -17.18 22.80
CA GLY A 55 0.12 -18.05 23.96
C GLY A 55 -0.65 -19.34 23.64
N ASP A 56 -1.62 -19.70 24.49
CA ASP A 56 -2.45 -20.91 24.33
C ASP A 56 -3.65 -20.75 23.38
N ALA A 57 -3.75 -19.61 22.67
CA ALA A 57 -4.89 -19.32 21.81
C ALA A 57 -4.96 -20.27 20.61
N GLN A 58 -6.07 -20.99 20.49
CA GLN A 58 -6.30 -21.92 19.39
C GLN A 58 -6.54 -21.19 18.06
N PRO A 59 -6.15 -21.77 16.91
CA PRO A 59 -6.40 -21.18 15.61
C PRO A 59 -7.87 -20.95 15.30
N VAL A 60 -8.20 -19.73 14.86
CA VAL A 60 -9.55 -19.37 14.42
C VAL A 60 -9.59 -19.29 12.91
N ARG A 61 -10.48 -20.07 12.30
CA ARG A 61 -10.69 -20.12 10.85
C ARG A 61 -12.12 -19.78 10.49
N GLN A 62 -12.30 -18.68 9.77
CA GLN A 62 -13.57 -18.22 9.26
C GLN A 62 -13.62 -18.28 7.73
N LYS A 63 -14.80 -18.57 7.19
CA LYS A 63 -15.02 -18.63 5.75
C LYS A 63 -15.05 -17.21 5.16
N PRO A 64 -14.45 -16.96 3.99
CA PRO A 64 -14.60 -15.69 3.28
C PRO A 64 -16.07 -15.34 3.02
N TYR A 65 -16.41 -14.06 3.11
CA TYR A 65 -17.74 -13.58 2.73
C TYR A 65 -17.96 -13.69 1.22
N ARG A 66 -19.24 -13.84 0.82
CA ARG A 66 -19.64 -13.76 -0.58
C ARG A 66 -19.75 -12.30 -0.98
N TYR A 67 -19.10 -11.94 -2.06
CA TYR A 67 -19.18 -10.62 -2.68
C TYR A 67 -19.92 -10.70 -4.01
N ASP A 68 -20.57 -9.60 -4.39
CA ASP A 68 -21.01 -9.38 -5.76
C ASP A 68 -19.78 -9.15 -6.66
N LYS A 69 -19.96 -9.40 -7.95
CA LYS A 69 -18.87 -9.39 -8.93
C LYS A 69 -18.05 -8.10 -8.91
N VAL A 70 -18.70 -6.95 -8.75
CA VAL A 70 -18.02 -5.63 -8.72
C VAL A 70 -17.07 -5.52 -7.52
N LYS A 71 -17.51 -5.93 -6.33
CA LYS A 71 -16.65 -5.88 -5.13
C LYS A 71 -15.55 -6.92 -5.20
N GLU A 72 -15.82 -8.09 -5.78
CA GLU A 72 -14.81 -9.13 -6.00
C GLU A 72 -13.69 -8.61 -6.92
N GLU A 73 -14.03 -7.95 -8.03
CA GLU A 73 -13.05 -7.33 -8.94
C GLU A 73 -12.18 -6.28 -8.24
N ILE A 74 -12.77 -5.45 -7.36
CA ILE A 74 -12.04 -4.45 -6.55
C ILE A 74 -11.06 -5.15 -5.59
N ILE A 75 -11.52 -6.18 -4.89
CA ILE A 75 -10.69 -6.94 -3.95
C ILE A 75 -9.53 -7.60 -4.70
N GLU A 76 -9.79 -8.23 -5.83
CA GLU A 76 -8.75 -8.85 -6.66
C GLU A 76 -7.72 -7.84 -7.16
N HIS A 77 -8.16 -6.65 -7.56
CA HIS A 77 -7.26 -5.57 -7.97
C HIS A 77 -6.30 -5.20 -6.84
N HIS A 78 -6.81 -4.92 -5.65
CA HIS A 78 -5.97 -4.60 -4.49
C HIS A 78 -5.03 -5.74 -4.09
N ILE A 79 -5.48 -6.99 -4.14
CA ILE A 79 -4.62 -8.16 -3.87
C ILE A 79 -3.46 -8.21 -4.88
N LYS A 80 -3.72 -8.01 -6.18
CA LYS A 80 -2.69 -8.00 -7.21
C LYS A 80 -1.68 -6.88 -6.98
N GLU A 81 -2.14 -5.68 -6.60
CA GLU A 81 -1.26 -4.55 -6.27
C GLU A 81 -0.39 -4.83 -5.04
N MET A 82 -0.97 -5.33 -3.95
CA MET A 82 -0.24 -5.68 -2.73
C MET A 82 0.78 -6.80 -2.96
N LEU A 83 0.45 -7.81 -3.77
CA LEU A 83 1.38 -8.86 -4.18
C LEU A 83 2.53 -8.30 -5.02
N LYS A 84 2.24 -7.44 -6.00
CA LYS A 84 3.24 -6.76 -6.84
C LYS A 84 4.19 -5.92 -6.00
N ASN A 85 3.67 -5.24 -4.98
CA ASN A 85 4.44 -4.40 -4.07
C ASN A 85 5.07 -5.19 -2.90
N LYS A 86 4.94 -6.53 -2.89
CA LYS A 86 5.50 -7.43 -1.86
C LYS A 86 5.02 -7.11 -0.42
N ILE A 87 3.83 -6.52 -0.30
CA ILE A 87 3.20 -6.22 1.00
C ILE A 87 2.59 -7.51 1.59
N ILE A 88 2.03 -8.37 0.73
CA ILE A 88 1.45 -9.66 1.12
C ILE A 88 2.10 -10.81 0.34
N THR A 89 1.97 -12.03 0.86
CA THR A 89 2.43 -13.26 0.20
C THR A 89 1.42 -14.39 0.35
N PRO A 90 1.30 -15.31 -0.62
CA PRO A 90 0.49 -16.51 -0.46
C PRO A 90 1.00 -17.39 0.68
N ILE A 91 0.10 -17.89 1.51
CA ILE A 91 0.42 -18.78 2.63
C ILE A 91 -0.72 -19.79 2.85
N SER A 92 -0.36 -20.96 3.39
CA SER A 92 -1.33 -21.91 3.95
C SER A 92 -1.29 -21.80 5.47
N SER A 93 -2.39 -21.39 6.10
CA SER A 93 -2.49 -21.14 7.55
C SER A 93 -3.73 -21.78 8.15
N SER A 94 -3.63 -22.21 9.40
CA SER A 94 -4.77 -22.62 10.22
C SER A 94 -5.64 -21.44 10.66
N TYR A 95 -5.09 -20.22 10.64
CA TYR A 95 -5.83 -18.99 10.89
C TYR A 95 -6.38 -18.41 9.57
N ALA A 96 -7.64 -17.98 9.58
CA ALA A 96 -8.21 -17.20 8.48
C ALA A 96 -9.32 -16.28 8.98
N SER A 97 -9.28 -15.02 8.55
CA SER A 97 -10.32 -14.02 8.77
C SER A 97 -10.85 -13.55 7.42
N PRO A 98 -12.16 -13.34 7.26
CA PRO A 98 -12.71 -12.80 6.02
C PRO A 98 -12.27 -11.35 5.83
N VAL A 99 -12.03 -10.95 4.57
CA VAL A 99 -11.80 -9.56 4.18
C VAL A 99 -13.14 -8.83 4.18
N VAL A 100 -13.16 -7.55 4.58
CA VAL A 100 -14.32 -6.65 4.51
C VAL A 100 -13.95 -5.43 3.69
N LEU A 101 -14.80 -5.07 2.72
CA LEU A 101 -14.64 -3.84 1.93
C LEU A 101 -15.37 -2.69 2.62
N CYS A 102 -14.63 -1.64 3.00
CA CYS A 102 -15.17 -0.43 3.61
C CYS A 102 -15.00 0.76 2.67
N LYS A 103 -16.06 1.58 2.53
CA LYS A 103 -15.99 2.82 1.75
C LYS A 103 -15.41 3.94 2.62
N LYS A 104 -14.36 4.62 2.13
CA LYS A 104 -13.86 5.87 2.71
C LYS A 104 -14.67 7.05 2.17
N ASN A 105 -14.94 8.06 3.00
CA ASN A 105 -15.87 9.16 2.70
C ASN A 105 -15.51 10.02 1.47
N ASN A 106 -14.30 9.90 0.91
CA ASN A 106 -13.83 10.61 -0.29
C ASN A 106 -13.55 9.72 -1.52
N ASP A 107 -13.76 8.40 -1.43
CA ASP A 107 -13.58 7.52 -2.58
C ASP A 107 -14.91 7.37 -3.35
N TYR A 108 -14.85 7.64 -4.65
CA TYR A 108 -15.94 7.66 -5.64
C TYR A 108 -16.91 6.48 -5.51
N PRO A 109 -18.19 6.64 -5.91
CA PRO A 109 -19.24 5.69 -5.57
C PRO A 109 -18.99 4.31 -6.17
N ILE A 110 -19.40 3.27 -5.42
CA ILE A 110 -19.57 1.90 -5.90
C ILE A 110 -20.81 1.89 -6.81
N THR A 111 -20.78 2.61 -7.92
CA THR A 111 -21.88 2.63 -8.89
C THR A 111 -21.31 2.43 -10.27
N HIS A 112 -21.90 1.46 -10.98
CA HIS A 112 -21.60 1.09 -12.35
C HIS A 112 -21.39 2.33 -13.26
N PRO A 113 -20.43 2.30 -14.21
CA PRO A 113 -20.50 3.22 -15.34
C PRO A 113 -21.83 2.96 -16.06
N LYS A 114 -22.62 4.02 -16.25
CA LYS A 114 -23.76 4.00 -17.18
C LYS A 114 -23.24 3.96 -18.61
#